data_AF-A0A5J4PX06-F1
#
_entry.id   AF-A0A5J4PX06-F1
#
_cell.length_a   1.000
_cell.length_b   1.000
_cell.length_c   1.000
_cell.angle_alpha   90.00
_cell.angle_beta   90.00
_cell.angle_gamma   90.00
#
_symmetry.space_group_name_H-M   'P 1'
#
loop_
_entity.id
_entity.type
_entity.pdbx_description
1 polymer ?
#
loop_
_entity_poly.entity_id
_entity_poly.type
_entity_poly.pdbx_seq_one_letter_code
_entity_poly.pdbx_strand_id
1 'polypeptide(L)'
;MIKVTIVPRGRALGAAWYLPEERQITTKEQMLDEMCATLGGRAAEDLFLGKISTGAMNDLERVTKQSYGMIAYLGMSDKLPNLCYYNNDEYSFSKPYSEHTSELIDEEVKRMINEQYSRAKEILSKHREEHNQLAQLLIEKEVIFAEDVECIFGKRLWASRSEEIIAAKQKTPDKESEPEKKSDNVLEEK
;
A
#
# COMPACT_ATOMS: atom_id res chain seq x y z
N MET A 1 1.72 8.72 -9.54
CA MET A 1 1.14 10.03 -9.19
C MET A 1 0.53 9.94 -7.80
N ILE A 2 0.83 10.90 -6.93
CA ILE A 2 0.21 11.05 -5.61
C ILE A 2 -0.63 12.33 -5.65
N LYS A 3 -1.86 12.28 -5.16
CA LYS A 3 -2.71 13.45 -4.97
C LYS A 3 -3.34 13.40 -3.58
N VAL A 4 -3.14 14.45 -2.79
CA VAL A 4 -3.70 14.55 -1.44
C VAL A 4 -4.67 15.72 -1.39
N THR A 5 -5.82 15.54 -0.76
CA THR A 5 -6.82 16.59 -0.60
C THR A 5 -7.54 16.50 0.73
N ILE A 6 -7.88 17.66 1.29
CA ILE A 6 -8.74 17.82 2.47
C ILE A 6 -10.17 18.22 2.10
N VAL A 7 -10.52 18.20 0.81
CA VAL A 7 -11.88 18.49 0.35
C VAL A 7 -12.75 17.25 0.58
N PRO A 8 -13.87 17.38 1.31
CA PRO A 8 -14.71 16.24 1.65
C PRO A 8 -15.32 15.61 0.40
N ARG A 9 -15.27 14.27 0.32
CA ARG A 9 -15.93 13.48 -0.73
C ARG A 9 -16.54 12.23 -0.13
N GLY A 10 -17.88 12.14 -0.20
CA GLY A 10 -18.62 11.00 0.35
C GLY A 10 -18.48 10.91 1.86
N ARG A 11 -18.02 9.76 2.38
CA ARG A 11 -17.83 9.50 3.82
C ARG A 11 -16.46 9.94 4.35
N ALA A 12 -15.55 10.37 3.47
CA ALA A 12 -14.21 10.79 3.82
C ALA A 12 -14.11 12.33 3.82
N LEU A 13 -13.52 12.90 4.87
CA LEU A 13 -13.27 14.34 4.99
C LEU A 13 -12.02 14.79 4.23
N GLY A 14 -11.13 13.85 3.91
CA GLY A 14 -9.97 14.03 3.05
C GLY A 14 -9.56 12.69 2.46
N ALA A 15 -8.75 12.70 1.41
CA ALA A 15 -8.29 11.48 0.75
C ALA A 15 -6.90 11.67 0.13
N ALA A 16 -6.10 10.61 0.23
CA ALA A 16 -4.86 10.45 -0.51
C ALA A 16 -5.09 9.41 -1.62
N TRP A 17 -4.75 9.79 -2.85
CA TRP A 17 -4.82 8.93 -4.02
C TRP A 17 -3.41 8.52 -4.39
N TYR A 18 -3.19 7.21 -4.40
CA TYR A 18 -1.96 6.59 -4.86
C TYR A 18 -2.23 5.96 -6.21
N LEU A 19 -1.25 6.03 -7.11
CA LEU A 19 -1.27 5.19 -8.31
C LEU A 19 -1.00 3.75 -7.87
N PRO A 20 -1.95 2.82 -8.04
CA PRO A 20 -1.73 1.43 -7.67
C PRO A 20 -0.58 0.86 -8.51
N GLU A 21 0.33 0.13 -7.87
CA GLU A 21 1.31 -0.67 -8.60
C GLU A 21 0.72 -2.05 -8.85
N GLU A 22 0.52 -2.42 -10.12
CA GLU A 22 0.12 -3.78 -10.48
C GLU A 22 1.29 -4.74 -10.23
N ARG A 23 1.27 -5.38 -9.05
CA ARG A 23 2.20 -6.45 -8.69
C ARG A 23 1.41 -7.69 -8.31
N GLN A 24 1.76 -8.82 -8.92
CA GLN A 24 1.13 -10.11 -8.62
C GLN A 24 1.66 -10.74 -7.32
N ILE A 25 2.87 -10.36 -6.89
CA ILE A 25 3.55 -10.93 -5.74
C ILE A 25 4.13 -9.80 -4.89
N THR A 26 3.89 -9.85 -3.59
CA THR A 26 4.28 -8.82 -2.62
C THR A 26 5.10 -9.47 -1.49
N THR A 27 6.16 -8.81 -1.05
CA THR A 27 7.00 -9.31 0.06
C THR A 27 6.40 -8.94 1.42
N LYS A 28 6.80 -9.66 2.48
CA LYS A 28 6.38 -9.34 3.87
C LYS A 28 6.70 -7.88 4.23
N GLU A 29 7.90 -7.42 3.91
CA GLU A 29 8.37 -6.05 4.18
C GLU A 29 7.46 -5.00 3.51
N GLN A 30 7.07 -5.22 2.26
CA GLN A 30 6.18 -4.32 1.53
C GLN A 30 4.78 -4.24 2.16
N MET A 31 4.24 -5.38 2.61
CA MET A 31 2.94 -5.38 3.31
C MET A 31 3.03 -4.65 4.65
N LEU A 32 4.14 -4.81 5.38
CA LEU A 32 4.40 -4.07 6.63
C LEU A 32 4.53 -2.57 6.38
N ASP A 33 5.19 -2.15 5.30
CA ASP A 33 5.31 -0.75 4.90
C ASP A 33 3.95 -0.15 4.53
N GLU A 34 3.10 -0.89 3.83
CA GLU A 34 1.73 -0.47 3.51
C GLU A 34 0.86 -0.32 4.76
N MET A 35 0.96 -1.26 5.70
CA MET A 35 0.30 -1.17 7.00
C MET A 35 0.77 0.05 7.78
N CYS A 36 2.08 0.31 7.81
CA CYS A 36 2.67 1.48 8.46
C CYS A 36 2.14 2.79 7.83
N ALA A 37 2.05 2.86 6.51
CA ALA A 37 1.52 4.03 5.81
C ALA A 37 0.03 4.27 6.12
N THR A 38 -0.76 3.20 6.17
CA THR A 38 -2.20 3.26 6.44
C THR A 38 -2.49 3.66 7.89
N LEU A 39 -1.68 3.21 8.84
CA LEU A 39 -1.76 3.62 10.25
C LEU A 39 -1.24 5.05 10.51
N GLY A 40 -0.59 5.68 9.52
CA GLY A 40 0.01 7.00 9.64
C GLY A 40 -0.99 8.09 10.02
N GLY A 41 -2.22 8.06 9.49
CA GLY A 41 -3.24 9.05 9.83
C GLY A 41 -3.63 9.02 11.31
N ARG A 42 -3.91 7.83 11.84
CA ARG A 42 -4.21 7.61 13.26
C ARG A 42 -3.02 7.97 14.17
N ALA A 43 -1.81 7.64 13.73
CA ALA A 43 -0.58 7.98 14.47
C ALA A 43 -0.34 9.49 14.52
N ALA A 44 -0.64 10.20 13.43
CA ALA A 44 -0.52 11.66 13.36
C ALA A 44 -1.53 12.35 14.29
N GLU A 45 -2.80 11.91 14.31
CA GLU A 45 -3.80 12.45 15.24
C GLU A 45 -3.36 12.28 16.71
N ASP A 46 -2.90 11.08 17.07
CA ASP A 46 -2.42 10.79 18.43
C ASP A 46 -1.21 11.65 18.80
N LEU A 47 -0.22 11.76 17.91
CA LEU A 47 1.04 12.45 18.19
C LEU A 47 0.91 13.99 18.21
N PHE A 48 0.18 14.57 17.26
CA PHE A 48 0.13 16.02 17.05
C PHE A 48 -1.10 16.67 17.70
N LEU A 49 -2.24 15.97 17.74
CA LEU A 49 -3.48 16.51 18.31
C LEU A 49 -3.74 15.98 19.74
N GLY A 50 -3.09 14.88 20.13
CA GLY A 50 -3.32 14.22 21.43
C GLY A 50 -4.74 13.67 21.59
N LYS A 51 -5.50 13.60 20.49
CA LYS A 51 -6.91 13.19 20.46
C LYS A 51 -7.15 12.34 19.24
N ILE A 52 -7.78 11.22 19.49
CA ILE A 52 -8.09 10.23 18.48
C ILE A 52 -9.50 10.48 17.91
N SER A 53 -9.63 10.46 16.58
CA SER A 53 -10.91 10.61 15.89
C SER A 53 -11.50 9.28 15.38
N THR A 54 -12.72 9.36 14.84
CA THR A 54 -13.38 8.25 14.12
C THR A 54 -12.98 8.16 12.65
N GLY A 55 -12.17 9.09 12.14
CA GLY A 55 -11.78 9.17 10.73
C GLY A 55 -10.94 7.97 10.25
N ALA A 56 -10.17 7.37 11.17
CA ALA A 56 -9.29 6.22 10.87
C ALA A 56 -10.02 4.86 10.83
N MET A 57 -11.35 4.82 10.83
CA MET A 57 -12.11 3.56 10.87
C MET A 57 -11.79 2.64 9.68
N ASN A 58 -11.79 3.20 8.46
CA ASN A 58 -11.49 2.45 7.24
C ASN A 58 -10.05 1.91 7.22
N ASP A 59 -9.11 2.72 7.71
CA ASP A 59 -7.69 2.37 7.79
C ASP A 59 -7.47 1.20 8.76
N LEU A 60 -8.11 1.24 9.94
CA LEU A 60 -8.05 0.17 10.93
C LEU A 60 -8.67 -1.13 10.41
N GLU A 61 -9.81 -1.06 9.71
CA GLU A 61 -10.45 -2.23 9.11
C GLU A 61 -9.52 -2.87 8.07
N ARG A 62 -8.93 -2.07 7.18
CA ARG A 62 -8.02 -2.55 6.13
C ARG A 62 -6.78 -3.20 6.71
N VAL A 63 -6.13 -2.54 7.68
CA VAL A 63 -4.94 -3.06 8.37
C VAL A 63 -5.24 -4.36 9.11
N THR A 64 -6.40 -4.45 9.76
CA THR A 64 -6.81 -5.66 10.46
C THR A 64 -6.98 -6.82 9.48
N LYS A 65 -7.75 -6.62 8.39
CA LYS A 65 -7.95 -7.65 7.36
C LYS A 65 -6.64 -8.10 6.73
N GLN A 66 -5.74 -7.15 6.42
CA GLN A 66 -4.42 -7.43 5.86
C GLN A 66 -3.57 -8.27 6.83
N SER A 67 -3.55 -7.92 8.12
CA SER A 67 -2.80 -8.64 9.15
C SER A 67 -3.27 -10.09 9.31
N TYR A 68 -4.59 -10.30 9.36
CA TYR A 68 -5.15 -11.66 9.36
C TYR A 68 -4.76 -12.43 8.11
N GLY A 69 -4.80 -11.80 6.93
CA GLY A 69 -4.38 -12.44 5.69
C GLY A 69 -2.89 -12.83 5.69
N MET A 70 -2.03 -11.95 6.20
CA MET A 70 -0.60 -12.22 6.33
C MET A 70 -0.30 -13.41 7.24
N ILE A 71 -1.00 -13.50 8.37
CA ILE A 71 -0.74 -14.55 9.36
C ILE A 71 -1.44 -15.86 8.97
N ALA A 72 -2.74 -15.80 8.68
CA ALA A 72 -3.56 -16.99 8.48
C ALA A 72 -3.39 -17.62 7.08
N TYR A 73 -3.19 -16.82 6.02
CA TYR A 73 -3.13 -17.33 4.66
C TYR A 73 -1.71 -17.39 4.10
N LEU A 74 -0.88 -16.42 4.46
CA LEU A 74 0.49 -16.32 3.93
C LEU A 74 1.56 -16.87 4.88
N GLY A 75 1.20 -17.27 6.10
CA GLY A 75 2.13 -17.82 7.08
C GLY A 75 3.27 -16.88 7.43
N MET A 76 3.02 -15.56 7.42
CA MET A 76 4.04 -14.50 7.64
C MET A 76 4.23 -14.12 9.12
N SER A 77 3.92 -15.04 10.04
CA SER A 77 4.18 -14.90 11.49
C SER A 77 5.42 -15.71 11.89
N ASP A 78 6.11 -15.25 12.92
CA ASP A 78 7.27 -15.97 13.48
C ASP A 78 6.84 -17.20 14.30
N LYS A 79 5.65 -17.15 14.93
CA LYS A 79 5.08 -18.28 15.68
C LYS A 79 4.33 -19.27 14.78
N LEU A 80 3.75 -18.79 13.67
CA LEU A 80 3.01 -19.60 12.70
C LEU A 80 3.61 -19.46 11.29
N PRO A 81 4.87 -19.88 11.07
CA PRO A 81 5.52 -19.75 9.78
C PRO A 81 5.04 -20.82 8.79
N ASN A 82 4.92 -20.45 7.51
CA ASN A 82 4.69 -21.37 6.39
C ASN A 82 3.43 -22.26 6.49
N LEU A 83 2.43 -21.82 7.26
CA LEU A 83 1.12 -22.47 7.34
C LEU A 83 0.07 -21.63 6.61
N CYS A 84 -0.84 -22.31 5.93
CA CYS A 84 -1.95 -21.69 5.23
C CYS A 84 -3.25 -22.32 5.72
N TYR A 85 -4.06 -21.51 6.40
CA TYR A 85 -5.40 -21.83 6.86
C TYR A 85 -6.48 -21.36 5.87
N TYR A 86 -6.10 -21.08 4.62
CA TYR A 86 -7.05 -20.69 3.58
C TYR A 86 -8.01 -21.83 3.31
N ASN A 87 -9.29 -21.58 3.56
CA ASN A 87 -10.36 -22.49 3.20
C ASN A 87 -11.25 -21.79 2.16
N ASN A 88 -11.46 -22.43 1.01
CA ASN A 88 -12.26 -21.89 -0.10
C ASN A 88 -13.76 -22.16 0.10
N ASP A 89 -14.14 -22.90 1.15
CA ASP A 89 -15.54 -23.10 1.51
C ASP A 89 -16.09 -21.88 2.26
N GLU A 90 -16.59 -20.90 1.51
CA GLU A 90 -17.31 -19.70 2.00
C GLU A 90 -18.51 -20.05 2.92
N TYR A 91 -18.98 -21.30 2.89
CA TYR A 91 -20.12 -21.83 3.65
C TYR A 91 -19.73 -22.67 4.88
N SER A 92 -18.43 -22.88 5.13
CA SER A 92 -18.00 -23.61 6.31
C SER A 92 -17.96 -22.67 7.52
N PHE A 93 -18.93 -22.82 8.43
CA PHE A 93 -18.97 -22.09 9.71
C PHE A 93 -17.85 -22.51 10.68
N SER A 94 -17.04 -23.52 10.32
CA SER A 94 -15.93 -24.02 11.13
C SER A 94 -14.61 -23.43 10.65
N LYS A 95 -13.89 -22.76 11.56
CA LYS A 95 -12.48 -22.41 11.35
C LYS A 95 -11.66 -23.69 11.15
N PRO A 96 -10.67 -23.73 10.24
CA PRO A 96 -9.86 -24.93 9.99
C PRO A 96 -8.72 -25.12 11.01
N TYR A 97 -8.82 -24.50 12.19
CA TYR A 97 -7.82 -24.51 13.24
C TYR A 97 -8.47 -24.49 14.63
N SER A 98 -7.69 -24.89 15.64
CA SER A 98 -8.18 -24.97 17.02
C SER A 98 -8.45 -23.59 17.63
N GLU A 99 -9.21 -23.54 18.73
CA GLU A 99 -9.38 -22.31 19.52
C GLU A 99 -8.03 -21.76 19.99
N HIS A 100 -7.13 -22.63 20.44
CA HIS A 100 -5.78 -22.22 20.84
C HIS A 100 -5.00 -21.55 19.69
N THR A 101 -5.13 -22.07 18.47
CA THR A 101 -4.54 -21.45 17.28
C THR A 101 -5.20 -20.12 16.96
N SER A 102 -6.51 -19.98 17.17
CA SER A 102 -7.23 -18.71 17.00
C SER A 102 -6.68 -17.63 17.92
N GLU A 103 -6.51 -17.95 19.21
CA GLU A 103 -5.92 -17.06 20.21
C GLU A 103 -4.52 -16.62 19.81
N LEU A 104 -3.68 -17.57 19.34
CA LEU A 104 -2.34 -17.27 18.85
C LEU A 104 -2.37 -16.33 17.63
N ILE A 105 -3.27 -16.52 16.68
CA ILE A 105 -3.41 -15.63 15.53
C ILE A 105 -3.76 -14.21 16.00
N ASP A 106 -4.71 -14.08 16.92
CA ASP A 106 -5.14 -12.77 17.44
C ASP A 106 -3.99 -12.04 18.17
N GLU A 107 -3.19 -12.77 18.96
CA GLU A 107 -1.98 -12.23 19.60
C GLU A 107 -0.96 -11.73 18.58
N GLU A 108 -0.69 -12.51 17.54
CA GLU A 108 0.25 -12.16 16.48
C GLU A 108 -0.21 -10.94 15.68
N VAL A 109 -1.52 -10.88 15.33
CA VAL A 109 -2.14 -9.73 14.65
C VAL A 109 -1.98 -8.48 15.51
N LYS A 110 -2.33 -8.57 16.80
CA LYS A 110 -2.20 -7.46 17.73
C LYS A 110 -0.76 -6.98 17.85
N ARG A 111 0.21 -7.90 17.93
CA ARG A 111 1.64 -7.55 17.96
C ARG A 111 2.04 -6.80 16.68
N MET A 112 1.74 -7.36 15.51
CA MET A 112 2.13 -6.80 14.22
C MET A 112 1.58 -5.38 14.02
N ILE A 113 0.29 -5.17 14.34
CA ILE A 113 -0.34 -3.84 14.23
C ILE A 113 0.32 -2.84 15.18
N ASN A 114 0.59 -3.24 16.44
CA ASN A 114 1.22 -2.35 17.42
C ASN A 114 2.67 -1.99 17.05
N GLU A 115 3.42 -2.92 16.47
CA GLU A 115 4.77 -2.67 15.95
C GLU A 115 4.73 -1.63 14.81
N GLN A 116 3.85 -1.82 13.82
CA GLN A 116 3.74 -0.86 12.71
C GLN A 116 3.19 0.49 13.16
N TYR A 117 2.27 0.51 14.13
CA TYR A 117 1.78 1.76 14.73
C TYR A 117 2.88 2.52 15.46
N SER A 118 3.73 1.82 16.21
CA SER A 118 4.88 2.42 16.90
C SER A 118 5.91 2.96 15.90
N ARG A 119 6.20 2.19 14.85
CA ARG A 119 7.05 2.62 13.73
C ARG A 119 6.51 3.87 13.03
N ALA A 120 5.20 3.93 12.78
CA ALA A 120 4.57 5.11 12.19
C ALA A 120 4.75 6.35 13.08
N LYS A 121 4.56 6.23 14.40
CA LYS A 121 4.80 7.33 15.34
C LYS A 121 6.26 7.77 15.35
N GLU A 122 7.21 6.85 15.29
CA GLU A 122 8.64 7.16 15.25
C GLU A 122 8.99 7.96 13.99
N ILE A 123 8.53 7.51 12.81
CA ILE A 123 8.75 8.20 11.53
C ILE A 123 8.15 9.61 11.55
N LEU A 124 6.93 9.76 12.05
CA LEU A 124 6.25 11.05 12.17
C LEU A 124 6.94 11.98 13.17
N SER A 125 7.45 11.43 14.28
CA SER A 125 8.20 12.20 15.28
C SER A 125 9.53 12.69 14.72
N LYS A 126 10.20 11.88 13.89
CA LYS A 126 11.46 12.24 13.24
C LYS A 126 11.30 13.37 12.22
N HIS A 127 10.19 13.39 11.48
CA HIS A 127 9.90 14.39 10.43
C HIS A 127 8.80 15.37 10.86
N ARG A 128 8.85 15.78 12.12
CA ARG A 128 7.81 16.60 12.76
C ARG A 128 7.65 17.96 12.07
N GLU A 129 8.76 18.57 11.67
CA GLU A 129 8.79 19.90 11.05
C GLU A 129 8.21 19.87 9.65
N GLU A 130 8.63 18.90 8.83
CA GLU A 130 8.16 18.68 7.47
C GLU A 130 6.66 18.32 7.46
N HIS A 131 6.20 17.50 8.40
CA HIS A 131 4.79 17.21 8.58
C HIS A 131 3.96 18.48 8.85
N ASN A 132 4.48 19.39 9.70
CA ASN A 132 3.78 20.64 9.99
C ASN A 132 3.73 21.58 8.77
N GLN A 133 4.81 21.65 7.99
CA GLN A 133 4.83 22.40 6.73
C GLN A 133 3.81 21.85 5.73
N LEU A 134 3.71 20.53 5.61
CA LEU A 134 2.74 19.87 4.74
C LEU A 134 1.30 20.17 5.18
N ALA A 135 1.03 20.12 6.49
CA ALA A 135 -0.28 20.42 7.04
C ALA A 135 -0.69 21.88 6.76
N GLN A 136 0.23 22.83 6.94
CA GLN A 136 0.00 24.24 6.64
C GLN A 136 -0.29 24.45 5.14
N LEU A 137 0.48 23.80 4.27
CA LEU A 137 0.27 23.87 2.82
C LEU A 137 -1.09 23.30 2.40
N LEU A 138 -1.53 22.21 3.03
CA LEU A 138 -2.86 21.64 2.80
C LEU A 138 -3.99 22.59 3.21
N ILE A 139 -3.81 23.35 4.29
CA ILE A 139 -4.80 24.36 4.72
C ILE A 139 -4.89 25.50 3.69
N GLU A 140 -3.77 25.89 3.08
CA GLU A 140 -3.71 26.99 2.10
C GLU A 140 -4.24 26.59 0.72
N LYS A 141 -3.89 25.39 0.23
CA LYS A 141 -4.21 24.96 -1.15
C LYS A 141 -5.38 23.98 -1.26
N GLU A 142 -5.79 23.34 -0.17
CA GLU A 142 -6.80 22.26 -0.08
C GLU A 142 -6.51 20.96 -0.87
N VAL A 143 -5.66 21.06 -1.91
CA VAL A 143 -5.21 19.99 -2.80
C VAL A 143 -3.72 20.20 -3.04
N ILE A 144 -2.94 19.15 -2.84
CA ILE A 144 -1.51 19.14 -3.14
C ILE A 144 -1.16 17.95 -4.05
N PHE A 145 -0.14 18.13 -4.87
CA PHE A 145 0.35 17.14 -5.81
C PHE A 145 1.75 16.63 -5.41
N ALA A 146 2.29 15.70 -6.17
CA ALA A 146 3.58 15.09 -5.87
C ALA A 146 4.72 16.13 -5.82
N GLU A 147 4.66 17.15 -6.69
CA GLU A 147 5.66 18.21 -6.78
C GLU A 147 5.71 19.08 -5.51
N ASP A 148 4.55 19.34 -4.90
CA ASP A 148 4.46 20.08 -3.63
C ASP A 148 5.11 19.28 -2.48
N VAL A 149 4.89 17.96 -2.47
CA VAL A 149 5.48 17.06 -1.47
C VAL A 149 7.00 16.95 -1.67
N GLU A 150 7.46 16.88 -2.92
CA GLU A 150 8.90 16.87 -3.24
C GLU A 150 9.61 18.17 -2.83
N CYS A 151 8.91 19.30 -2.82
CA CYS A 151 9.47 20.57 -2.33
C CYS A 151 9.80 20.51 -0.82
N ILE A 152 8.96 19.82 -0.04
CA ILE A 152 9.08 19.73 1.43
C ILE A 152 10.06 18.62 1.83
N PHE A 153 9.90 17.42 1.26
CA PHE A 153 10.67 16.24 1.65
C PHE A 153 11.89 15.98 0.76
N GLY A 154 12.08 16.77 -0.29
CA GLY A 154 13.09 16.54 -1.31
C GLY A 154 12.67 15.48 -2.34
N LYS A 155 13.55 15.24 -3.30
CA LYS A 155 13.34 14.19 -4.31
C LYS A 155 13.37 12.82 -3.64
N ARG A 156 12.45 11.95 -4.08
CA ARG A 156 12.42 10.55 -3.65
C ARG A 156 13.77 9.87 -3.97
N LEU A 157 14.32 9.18 -2.97
CA LEU A 157 15.64 8.53 -3.08
C LEU A 157 15.62 7.25 -3.92
N TRP A 158 14.45 6.68 -4.19
CA TRP A 158 14.26 5.48 -5.00
C TRP A 158 13.21 5.71 -6.09
N ALA A 159 13.42 5.11 -7.27
CA ALA A 159 12.44 5.16 -8.35
C ALA A 159 11.19 4.36 -7.97
N SER A 160 9.99 4.86 -8.31
CA SER A 160 8.80 4.02 -8.24
C SER A 160 8.85 2.93 -9.33
N ARG A 161 8.19 1.80 -9.12
CA ARG A 161 8.10 0.76 -10.17
C ARG A 161 7.45 1.32 -11.42
N SER A 162 6.49 2.23 -11.26
CA SER A 162 5.85 2.95 -12.35
C SER A 162 6.86 3.79 -13.15
N GLU A 163 7.74 4.53 -12.47
CA GLU A 163 8.83 5.28 -13.11
C GLU A 163 9.85 4.35 -13.77
N GLU A 164 10.20 3.22 -13.15
CA GLU A 164 11.06 2.20 -13.76
C GLU A 164 10.45 1.64 -15.04
N ILE A 165 9.15 1.33 -15.04
CA ILE A 165 8.43 0.82 -16.21
C ILE A 165 8.34 1.89 -17.30
N ILE A 166 8.06 3.15 -16.95
CA ILE A 166 8.02 4.26 -17.92
C ILE A 166 9.41 4.49 -18.51
N ALA A 167 10.46 4.47 -17.69
CA ALA A 167 11.84 4.59 -18.14
C ALA A 167 12.28 3.40 -19.02
N ALA A 168 11.81 2.19 -18.72
CA ALA A 168 12.04 1.00 -19.54
C ALA A 168 11.30 1.07 -20.88
N LYS A 169 10.05 1.58 -20.91
CA LYS A 169 9.29 1.80 -22.15
C LYS A 169 9.92 2.90 -23.01
N GLN A 170 10.42 3.99 -22.42
CA GLN A 170 11.11 5.06 -23.16
C GLN A 170 12.45 4.63 -23.76
N LYS A 171 13.11 3.60 -23.20
CA LYS A 171 14.35 3.01 -23.77
C LYS A 171 14.12 2.05 -24.93
N THR A 172 12.86 1.69 -25.22
CA THR A 172 12.52 0.76 -26.31
C THR A 172 11.64 1.50 -27.33
N PRO A 173 12.22 2.30 -28.25
CA PRO A 173 11.42 2.88 -29.32
C PRO A 173 10.99 1.76 -30.27
N ASP A 174 9.68 1.68 -30.49
CA ASP A 174 8.92 0.90 -31.48
C ASP A 174 9.75 0.04 -32.44
N LYS A 175 9.76 -1.28 -32.19
CA LYS A 175 9.95 -2.31 -33.23
C LYS A 175 8.64 -3.05 -33.49
N GLU A 176 7.55 -2.32 -33.70
CA GLU A 176 6.35 -2.87 -34.31
C GLU A 176 5.87 -1.93 -35.42
N SER A 177 6.64 -1.90 -36.51
CA SER A 177 6.09 -1.67 -37.85
C SER A 177 7.10 -2.13 -38.89
N GLU A 178 7.01 -3.39 -39.32
CA GLU A 178 7.39 -3.76 -40.67
C GLU A 178 6.20 -4.42 -41.38
N PRO A 179 6.01 -4.10 -42.67
CA PRO A 179 4.74 -4.26 -43.38
C PRO A 179 4.53 -5.70 -43.86
N GLU A 180 3.27 -6.10 -43.98
CA GLU A 180 2.84 -7.29 -44.71
C GLU A 180 3.44 -7.28 -46.14
N LYS A 181 4.51 -8.04 -46.35
CA LYS A 181 4.94 -8.39 -47.70
C LYS A 181 4.02 -9.48 -48.23
N LYS A 182 3.09 -9.06 -49.07
CA LYS A 182 2.42 -9.91 -50.07
C LYS A 182 3.46 -10.81 -50.75
N SER A 183 3.30 -12.12 -50.62
CA SER A 183 3.95 -13.09 -51.50
C SER A 183 2.92 -13.56 -52.53
N ASP A 184 2.83 -12.83 -53.64
CA ASP A 184 2.27 -13.37 -54.88
C ASP A 184 3.38 -14.15 -55.62
N ASN A 185 2.99 -15.38 -56.00
CA ASN A 185 3.35 -16.11 -57.22
C ASN A 185 4.64 -16.98 -57.35
N VAL A 186 4.39 -18.31 -57.39
CA VAL A 186 4.45 -19.19 -58.59
C VAL A 186 5.77 -19.94 -58.95
N LEU A 187 5.57 -21.23 -59.32
CA LEU A 187 6.45 -22.25 -59.98
C LEU A 187 7.44 -23.03 -59.09
N GLU A 188 7.76 -24.31 -59.26
CA GLU A 188 7.25 -25.50 -59.97
C GLU A 188 8.28 -26.65 -59.65
N GLU A 189 7.87 -27.91 -59.80
CA GLU A 189 8.70 -29.14 -59.92
C GLU A 189 9.51 -29.63 -58.68
N LYS A 190 9.46 -30.89 -58.24
CA LYS A 190 9.31 -32.20 -58.91
C LYS A 190 8.52 -33.20 -58.07
#